data_AF-A0A0C2X6C7-F1
#
_entry.id   AF-A0A0C2X6C7-F1
#
_cell.length_a   1.000
_cell.length_b   1.000
_cell.length_c   1.000
_cell.angle_alpha   90.00
_cell.angle_beta   90.00
_cell.angle_gamma   90.00
#
_symmetry.space_group_name_H-M   'P 1'
#
loop_
_entity.id
_entity.type
_entity.pdbx_description
1 polymer ?
#
loop_
_entity_poly.entity_id
_entity_poly.type
_entity_poly.pdbx_seq_one_letter_code
_entity_poly.pdbx_strand_id
1 'polypeptide(L)' 'LRELKQPRRWIRRIGSNSLDLPLVLDTLDDGRTFDTQGLLDSGATGCYLDEGFARAKGLNLEQLPRPIPIYNADGSFN' A
#
# COMPACT_ATOMS: atom_id res chain seq x y z
N LEU A 1 -0.85 -10.73 -21.76
CA LEU A 1 -1.85 -10.95 -22.85
C LEU A 1 -2.69 -12.24 -22.71
N ARG A 2 -2.19 -13.37 -22.16
CA ARG A 2 -2.99 -14.60 -21.97
C ARG A 2 -4.13 -14.46 -20.94
N GLU A 3 -3.91 -13.71 -19.87
CA GLU A 3 -4.89 -13.53 -18.78
C GLU A 3 -6.14 -12.73 -19.20
N LEU A 4 -5.99 -11.79 -20.14
CA LEU A 4 -7.10 -10.99 -20.68
C LEU A 4 -8.08 -11.81 -21.55
N LYS A 5 -7.72 -13.05 -21.93
CA LYS A 5 -8.60 -13.95 -22.70
C LYS A 5 -9.53 -14.78 -21.82
N GLN A 6 -9.32 -14.79 -20.51
CA GLN A 6 -10.20 -15.48 -19.58
C GLN A 6 -11.41 -14.61 -19.22
N PRO A 7 -12.55 -15.22 -18.83
CA PRO A 7 -13.70 -14.46 -18.35
C PRO A 7 -13.29 -13.52 -17.21
N ARG A 8 -13.77 -12.26 -17.26
CA ARG A 8 -13.50 -11.27 -16.20
C ARG A 8 -13.99 -11.81 -14.86
N ARG A 9 -13.09 -11.85 -13.88
CA ARG A 9 -13.41 -12.16 -12.49
C ARG A 9 -13.40 -10.86 -11.71
N TRP A 10 -14.40 -10.67 -10.86
CA TRP A 10 -14.54 -9.49 -10.02
C TRP A 10 -14.40 -9.91 -8.57
N ILE A 11 -13.56 -9.19 -7.82
CA ILE A 11 -13.48 -9.30 -6.37
C ILE A 11 -14.11 -8.04 -5.80
N ARG A 12 -15.12 -8.20 -4.95
CA ARG A 12 -15.81 -7.08 -4.30
C ARG A 12 -16.13 -7.46 -2.87
N ARG A 13 -15.84 -6.58 -1.92
CA ARG A 13 -16.31 -6.70 -0.54
C ARG A 13 -17.78 -6.29 -0.46
N ILE A 14 -18.58 -7.04 0.31
CA ILE A 14 -19.98 -6.73 0.57
C ILE A 14 -20.07 -5.97 1.90
N GLY A 15 -20.77 -4.84 1.92
CA GLY A 15 -21.04 -4.06 3.14
C GLY A 15 -20.03 -2.98 3.50
N SER A 16 -18.93 -2.80 2.75
CA SER A 16 -18.01 -1.66 2.88
C SER A 16 -17.55 -1.16 1.52
N ASN A 17 -17.08 0.09 1.49
CA ASN A 17 -16.48 0.71 0.30
C ASN A 17 -14.94 0.56 0.26
N SER A 18 -14.33 -0.02 1.30
CA SER A 18 -12.90 -0.30 1.38
C SER A 18 -12.64 -1.81 1.33
N LEU A 19 -11.57 -2.22 0.66
CA LEU A 19 -11.10 -3.61 0.63
C LEU A 19 -9.67 -3.66 1.14
N ASP A 20 -9.48 -4.31 2.29
CA ASP A 20 -8.16 -4.61 2.82
C ASP A 20 -7.74 -6.00 2.34
N LEU A 21 -6.48 -6.12 1.94
CA LEU A 21 -5.87 -7.37 1.49
C LEU A 21 -4.74 -7.76 2.43
N PRO A 22 -4.59 -9.06 2.77
CA PRO A 22 -3.40 -9.54 3.44
C PRO A 22 -2.19 -9.38 2.52
N LEU A 23 -1.15 -8.74 3.02
CA LEU A 23 0.11 -8.51 2.34
C LEU A 23 1.25 -9.06 3.18
N VAL A 24 2.30 -9.52 2.50
CA VAL A 24 3.59 -9.86 3.10
C VAL A 24 4.58 -8.81 2.63
N LEU A 25 5.29 -8.20 3.57
CA LEU A 25 6.34 -7.23 3.29
C LEU A 25 7.69 -7.84 3.68
N ASP A 26 8.62 -7.80 2.73
CA ASP A 26 10.01 -8.24 2.92
C ASP A 26 10.94 -7.04 2.85
N THR A 27 11.77 -6.85 3.87
CA THR A 27 12.82 -5.84 3.86
C THR A 27 14.04 -6.34 3.10
N LEU A 28 14.61 -5.46 2.28
CA LEU A 28 15.74 -5.80 1.41
C LEU A 28 17.10 -5.66 2.08
N ASP A 29 17.17 -4.85 3.12
CA ASP A 29 18.40 -4.52 3.85
C ASP A 29 18.73 -5.54 4.94
N ASP A 30 17.73 -6.04 5.66
CA ASP A 30 17.92 -6.99 6.77
C ASP A 30 17.09 -8.29 6.67
N GLY A 31 16.33 -8.49 5.60
CA GLY A 31 15.66 -9.75 5.28
C GLY A 31 14.51 -10.13 6.23
N ARG A 32 13.94 -9.17 6.95
CA ARG A 32 12.76 -9.38 7.81
C ARG A 32 11.50 -9.45 6.97
N THR A 33 10.60 -10.35 7.36
CA THR A 33 9.27 -10.51 6.78
C THR A 33 8.20 -10.15 7.80
N PHE A 34 7.16 -9.44 7.36
CA PHE A 34 6.01 -9.11 8.21
C PHE A 34 4.70 -9.21 7.45
N ASP A 35 3.73 -9.85 8.09
CA ASP A 35 2.34 -9.86 7.64
C ASP A 35 1.67 -8.53 8.02
N THR A 36 0.92 -7.98 7.08
CA THR A 36 0.12 -6.76 7.29
C THR A 36 -1.18 -6.80 6.50
N GLN A 37 -2.06 -5.85 6.77
CA GLN A 37 -3.22 -5.56 5.93
C GLN A 37 -2.95 -4.27 5.17
N GLY A 38 -3.19 -4.27 3.86
CA GLY A 38 -3.08 -3.08 3.02
C GLY A 38 -4.41 -2.75 2.34
N LEU A 39 -4.72 -1.46 2.26
CA LEU A 39 -5.88 -0.97 1.55
C LEU A 39 -5.66 -1.07 0.03
N LEU A 40 -6.56 -1.75 -0.69
CA LEU A 40 -6.62 -1.68 -2.13
C LEU A 40 -7.29 -0.38 -2.54
N ASP A 41 -6.49 0.63 -2.87
CA ASP A 41 -6.95 1.94 -3.28
C ASP A 41 -6.72 2.17 -4.78
N SER A 42 -7.80 2.23 -5.55
CA SER A 42 -7.74 2.55 -6.99
C SER A 42 -7.48 4.04 -7.28
N GLY A 43 -7.60 4.90 -6.27
CA GLY A 43 -7.28 6.33 -6.36
C GLY A 43 -5.81 6.64 -6.08
N ALA A 44 -5.06 5.71 -5.51
CA ALA A 44 -3.64 5.85 -5.23
C ALA A 44 -2.81 5.72 -6.53
N THR A 45 -1.78 6.57 -6.68
CA THR A 45 -0.86 6.50 -7.84
C THR A 45 0.35 5.61 -7.60
N GLY A 46 0.50 5.08 -6.38
CA GLY A 46 1.58 4.18 -6.00
C GLY A 46 1.26 3.42 -4.71
N CYS A 47 2.26 2.72 -4.19
CA CYS A 47 2.19 2.09 -2.88
C CYS A 47 2.67 3.07 -1.81
N TYR A 48 1.90 3.21 -0.74
CA TYR A 48 2.23 4.08 0.38
C TYR A 48 2.28 3.27 1.66
N LEU A 49 3.17 3.65 2.56
CA LEU A 49 3.34 3.05 3.87
C LEU A 49 3.23 4.14 4.92
N ASP A 50 2.40 3.93 5.93
CA ASP A 50 2.26 4.85 7.06
C ASP A 50 3.60 4.99 7.81
N GLU A 51 4.02 6.23 8.09
CA GLU A 51 5.28 6.50 8.76
C GLU A 51 5.31 5.94 10.19
N GLY A 52 4.19 6.06 10.91
CA GLY A 52 4.05 5.53 12.28
C GLY A 52 4.21 4.02 12.32
N PHE A 53 3.59 3.31 11.38
CA PHE A 53 3.75 1.88 11.18
C PHE A 53 5.21 1.52 10.88
N ALA A 54 5.86 2.22 9.94
CA ALA A 54 7.24 1.95 9.58
C ALA A 54 8.19 2.11 10.78
N ARG A 55 8.00 3.17 11.57
CA ARG A 55 8.75 3.39 12.81
C ARG A 55 8.47 2.31 13.86
N ALA A 56 7.21 1.94 14.06
CA ALA A 56 6.82 0.90 15.01
C ALA A 56 7.37 -0.49 14.65
N LYS A 57 7.57 -0.77 13.35
CA LYS A 57 8.24 -1.99 12.86
C LYS A 57 9.75 -1.89 12.82
N GLY A 58 10.33 -0.73 13.18
CA GLY A 58 11.76 -0.50 13.15
C GLY A 58 12.35 -0.61 11.74
N LEU A 59 11.62 -0.13 10.74
CA LEU A 59 12.14 -0.04 9.37
C LEU A 59 13.17 1.10 9.29
N ASN A 60 14.19 0.90 8.47
CA ASN A 60 15.17 1.95 8.20
C ASN A 60 14.53 3.02 7.30
N LEU A 61 14.44 4.24 7.83
CA LEU A 61 13.85 5.40 7.14
C LEU A 61 14.94 6.41 6.84
N GLU A 62 15.03 6.84 5.59
CA GLU A 62 15.90 7.92 5.14
C GLU A 62 15.04 9.10 4.67
N GLN A 63 15.34 10.30 5.17
CA GLN A 63 14.64 11.49 4.73
C GLN A 63 15.14 11.91 3.35
N LEU A 64 14.21 12.03 2.40
CA LEU A 64 14.55 12.49 1.05
C LEU A 64 15.09 13.93 1.08
N PRO A 65 16.15 14.26 0.31
CA PRO A 65 16.65 15.63 0.20
C PRO A 65 15.59 16.63 -0.27
N ARG A 66 14.61 16.15 -1.04
CA ARG A 66 13.41 16.90 -1.42
C ARG A 66 12.19 16.00 -1.20
N PRO A 67 11.32 16.30 -0.22
CA PRO A 67 10.10 15.55 0.00
C PRO A 67 9.21 15.53 -1.25
N ILE A 68 8.56 14.40 -1.49
CA ILE A 68 7.52 14.28 -2.52
C ILE A 68 6.20 14.63 -1.83
N PRO A 69 5.58 15.78 -2.12
CA PRO A 69 4.31 16.12 -1.49
C PRO A 69 3.23 15.17 -2.01
N ILE A 70 2.55 14.50 -1.08
CA ILE A 70 1.45 13.59 -1.38
C ILE A 70 0.18 14.19 -0.84
N TYR A 71 -0.82 14.29 -1.71
CA TYR A 71 -2.13 14.80 -1.37
C TYR A 71 -3.14 13.68 -1.51
N ASN A 72 -4.03 13.58 -0.53
CA ASN A 72 -5.20 12.73 -0.63
C ASN A 72 -6.16 13.30 -1.70
N ALA A 73 -7.14 12.50 -2.13
CA ALA A 73 -8.08 12.90 -3.16
C ALA A 73 -8.91 14.15 -2.80
N ASP A 74 -9.08 14.43 -1.51
CA ASP A 74 -9.75 15.62 -0.99
C ASP A 74 -8.82 16.86 -0.88
N GLY A 75 -7.54 16.71 -1.26
CA GLY A 75 -6.54 17.76 -1.21
C GLY A 75 -5.86 17.93 0.16
N SER A 76 -6.23 17.14 1.16
CA SER A 76 -5.50 17.11 2.43
C SER A 76 -4.09 16.55 2.24
N PHE A 77 -3.14 17.05 3.03
CA PHE A 77 -1.76 16.56 3.03
C PHE A 77 -1.69 15.22 3.76
N ASN A 78 -1.00 14.25 3.15
CA ASN A 78 -0.71 12.96 3.78
C ASN A 78 0.47 13.07 4.74
#